data_AF-A0A3D3T9J9-F1
#
_entry.id   AF-A0A3D3T9J9-F1
#
_cell.length_a   1.000
_cell.length_b   1.000
_cell.length_c   1.000
_cell.angle_alpha   90.00
_cell.angle_beta   90.00
_cell.angle_gamma   90.00
#
_symmetry.space_group_name_H-M   'P 1'
#
loop_
_entity.id
_entity.type
_entity.pdbx_description
1 polymer ?
#
loop_
_entity_poly.entity_id
_entity_poly.type
_entity_poly.pdbx_seq_one_letter_code
_entity_poly.pdbx_strand_id
1 'polypeptide(L)'
;MKRRPLPLYVLSFLLPACLLLACYACLGMAPFGDGSILAMDMSTQYVDFFCALKQGDLFFSWSKGLGSAYIGVFSYYVSSPLSLLTLLVPNDLMPMGLLFLTVLKVGLAGLAFSVFSVRRNHLPHAVTLLGALAYSLCSWSAAYSMCIMWLDGLIWLPLLLLALEHLMDGGSPAPMCAALAACFVSTWYISYMLGGFCVLWLVYRGISRGLSAQAGLKVFLRLCSAAVWALCAAAWLWLPTLLAMTSGKLNYGAPDYTQLTNFPLLQLLRQLLPGQYQGLSNIALPFLFCGVLTPLLFLLHLLTPSIPLRERLAGGGLALVLVLSLWLAPLDKIWHLFLYPNWFP
;
A
#
# COMPACT_ATOMS: atom_id res chain seq x y z
N MET A 1 15.22 -10.39 30.47
CA MET A 1 15.29 -10.10 29.02
C MET A 1 14.19 -10.87 28.30
N LYS A 2 13.09 -10.23 27.88
CA LYS A 2 12.06 -10.91 27.07
C LYS A 2 12.69 -11.32 25.74
N ARG A 3 12.72 -12.62 25.42
CA ARG A 3 13.28 -13.14 24.16
C ARG A 3 12.63 -12.38 23.00
N ARG A 4 13.44 -11.82 22.10
CA ARG A 4 12.96 -11.18 20.88
C ARG A 4 12.09 -12.21 20.13
N PRO A 5 10.90 -11.84 19.61
CA PRO A 5 10.02 -12.78 18.91
C PRO A 5 10.51 -13.04 17.48
N LEU A 6 11.81 -13.35 17.34
CA LEU A 6 12.45 -13.62 16.05
C LEU A 6 11.76 -14.77 15.29
N PRO A 7 11.38 -15.90 15.92
CA PRO A 7 10.65 -16.96 15.21
C PRO A 7 9.32 -16.48 14.65
N LEU A 8 8.59 -15.63 15.39
CA LEU A 8 7.32 -15.07 14.92
C LEU A 8 7.53 -14.17 13.70
N TYR A 9 8.50 -13.27 13.74
CA TYR A 9 8.81 -12.39 12.61
C TYR A 9 9.23 -13.18 11.36
N VAL A 10 10.06 -14.21 11.54
CA VAL A 10 10.46 -15.10 10.44
C VAL A 10 9.25 -15.84 9.87
N LEU A 11 8.36 -16.36 10.71
CA LEU A 11 7.14 -17.03 10.25
C LEU A 11 6.15 -16.07 9.57
N SER A 12 6.01 -14.84 10.07
CA SER A 12 5.17 -13.80 9.46
C SER A 12 5.67 -13.34 8.09
N PHE A 13 6.96 -13.54 7.80
CA PHE A 13 7.53 -13.37 6.46
C PHE A 13 7.36 -14.63 5.59
N LEU A 14 7.82 -15.77 6.10
CA LEU A 14 7.93 -17.00 5.31
C LEU A 14 6.57 -17.61 4.96
N LEU A 15 5.61 -17.65 5.88
CA LEU A 15 4.33 -18.29 5.60
C LEU A 15 3.57 -17.63 4.44
N PRO A 16 3.32 -16.29 4.41
CA PRO A 16 2.64 -15.69 3.27
C PRO A 16 3.45 -15.80 1.97
N ALA A 17 4.78 -15.66 2.03
CA ALA A 17 5.65 -15.83 0.88
C ALA A 17 5.57 -17.26 0.30
N CYS A 18 5.69 -18.29 1.14
CA CYS A 18 5.61 -19.68 0.73
C CYS A 18 4.22 -20.06 0.21
N LEU A 19 3.15 -19.55 0.82
CA LEU A 19 1.78 -19.79 0.35
C LEU A 19 1.55 -19.17 -1.03
N LEU A 20 1.99 -17.93 -1.25
CA LEU A 20 1.87 -17.29 -2.56
C LEU A 20 2.73 -18.01 -3.62
N LEU A 21 3.95 -18.40 -3.27
CA LEU A 21 4.82 -19.17 -4.16
C LEU A 21 4.20 -20.53 -4.51
N ALA A 22 3.59 -21.22 -3.54
CA ALA A 22 2.87 -22.46 -3.77
C ALA A 22 1.65 -22.25 -4.69
N CYS A 23 0.91 -21.15 -4.54
CA CYS A 23 -0.15 -20.80 -5.47
C CYS A 23 0.38 -20.61 -6.89
N TYR A 24 1.47 -19.88 -7.08
CA TYR A 24 2.09 -19.72 -8.41
C TYR A 24 2.59 -21.06 -8.98
N ALA A 25 3.15 -21.94 -8.15
CA ALA A 25 3.54 -23.28 -8.58
C ALA A 25 2.35 -24.13 -9.02
N CYS A 26 1.26 -24.13 -8.26
CA CYS A 26 0.02 -24.84 -8.62
C CYS A 26 -0.64 -24.28 -9.89
N LEU A 27 -0.45 -22.99 -10.18
CA LEU A 27 -0.93 -22.33 -11.40
C LEU A 27 0.03 -22.52 -12.60
N GLY A 28 1.14 -23.24 -12.43
CA GLY A 28 2.11 -23.51 -13.49
C GLY A 28 2.88 -22.27 -13.96
N MET A 29 3.09 -21.28 -13.08
CA MET A 29 3.87 -20.09 -13.40
C MET A 29 5.37 -20.39 -13.35
N ALA A 30 6.14 -19.88 -14.31
CA ALA A 30 7.60 -20.05 -14.37
C ALA A 30 8.27 -19.61 -13.04
N PRO A 31 9.20 -20.40 -12.47
CA PRO A 31 9.87 -21.57 -13.08
C PRO A 31 9.14 -22.91 -12.94
N PHE A 32 7.95 -22.96 -12.34
CA PHE A 32 7.25 -24.22 -12.02
C PHE A 32 6.39 -24.76 -13.17
N GLY A 33 6.23 -23.98 -14.24
CA GLY A 33 5.55 -24.36 -15.48
C GLY A 33 5.77 -23.30 -16.56
N ASP A 34 5.01 -23.40 -17.65
CA ASP A 34 5.18 -22.57 -18.85
C ASP A 34 4.45 -21.21 -18.76
N GLY A 35 3.67 -20.98 -17.71
CA GLY A 35 2.93 -19.74 -17.48
C GLY A 35 3.81 -18.57 -17.06
N SER A 36 3.30 -17.34 -17.19
CA SER A 36 4.00 -16.12 -16.76
C SER A 36 3.12 -15.28 -15.84
N ILE A 37 3.74 -14.64 -14.85
CA ILE A 37 3.06 -13.68 -13.97
C ILE A 37 2.69 -12.39 -14.70
N LEU A 38 3.31 -12.13 -15.86
CA LEU A 38 3.07 -10.93 -16.66
C LEU A 38 1.61 -10.86 -17.13
N ALA A 39 0.86 -9.91 -16.57
CA ALA A 39 -0.55 -9.66 -16.92
C ALA A 39 -0.79 -8.15 -17.14
N MET A 40 -1.69 -7.81 -18.09
CA MET A 40 -2.01 -6.44 -18.51
C MET A 40 -0.77 -5.56 -18.67
N ASP A 41 -0.73 -4.38 -18.03
CA ASP A 41 0.38 -3.42 -18.12
C ASP A 41 1.72 -4.00 -17.68
N MET A 42 1.73 -5.01 -16.80
CA MET A 42 2.99 -5.66 -16.42
C MET A 42 3.62 -6.38 -17.61
N SER A 43 2.81 -6.95 -18.50
CA SER A 43 3.26 -7.66 -19.69
C SER A 43 3.69 -6.76 -20.83
N THR A 44 3.08 -5.57 -20.96
CA THR A 44 3.29 -4.67 -22.09
C THR A 44 4.19 -3.48 -21.78
N GLN A 45 4.40 -3.16 -20.49
CA GLN A 45 5.13 -1.95 -20.09
C GLN A 45 6.09 -2.21 -18.93
N TYR A 46 5.61 -2.74 -17.80
CA TYR A 46 6.43 -2.70 -16.58
C TYR A 46 7.68 -3.56 -16.69
N VAL A 47 7.56 -4.75 -17.31
CA VAL A 47 8.71 -5.63 -17.54
C VAL A 47 9.85 -4.91 -18.29
N ASP A 48 9.52 -4.11 -19.30
CA ASP A 48 10.50 -3.34 -20.06
C ASP A 48 11.13 -2.25 -19.21
N PHE A 49 10.38 -1.61 -18.31
CA PHE A 49 10.92 -0.62 -17.38
C PHE A 49 11.93 -1.22 -16.40
N PHE A 50 11.69 -2.45 -15.92
CA PHE A 50 12.65 -3.18 -15.09
C PHE A 50 13.88 -3.65 -15.88
N CYS A 51 13.73 -4.03 -17.14
CA CYS A 51 14.85 -4.34 -18.03
C CYS A 51 15.70 -3.09 -18.33
N ALA A 52 15.06 -1.94 -18.55
CA ALA A 52 15.72 -0.66 -18.79
C ALA A 52 16.52 -0.15 -17.58
N LEU A 53 16.11 -0.51 -16.35
CA LEU A 53 16.88 -0.19 -15.14
C LEU A 53 18.34 -0.65 -15.22
N LYS A 54 18.60 -1.78 -15.91
CA LYS A 54 19.96 -2.31 -16.10
C LYS A 54 20.82 -1.50 -17.06
N GLN A 55 20.20 -0.74 -17.94
CA GLN A 55 20.89 0.11 -18.91
C GLN A 55 21.39 1.41 -18.24
N GLY A 56 20.99 1.68 -17.00
CA GLY A 56 21.37 2.89 -16.25
C GLY A 56 20.50 4.11 -16.59
N ASP A 57 19.44 3.92 -17.38
CA ASP A 57 18.49 4.96 -17.75
C ASP A 57 17.67 5.38 -16.52
N LEU A 58 18.09 6.44 -15.84
CA LEU A 58 17.36 7.02 -14.70
C LEU A 58 16.63 8.30 -15.09
N PHE A 59 17.31 9.21 -15.79
CA PHE A 59 16.77 10.54 -16.11
C PHE A 59 16.22 10.65 -17.53
N PHE A 60 16.86 9.97 -18.48
CA PHE A 60 16.54 10.02 -19.90
C PHE A 60 16.76 8.63 -20.50
N SER A 61 15.93 8.26 -21.48
CA SER A 61 16.09 7.00 -22.20
C SER A 61 15.94 7.21 -23.70
N TRP A 62 16.93 6.75 -24.47
CA TRP A 62 16.92 6.79 -25.94
C TRP A 62 16.01 5.73 -26.56
N SER A 63 15.72 4.65 -25.82
CA SER A 63 14.83 3.57 -26.27
C SER A 63 13.35 3.94 -26.13
N LYS A 64 13.02 5.04 -25.43
CA LYS A 64 11.66 5.55 -25.27
C LYS A 64 11.33 6.61 -26.33
N GLY A 65 10.70 6.20 -27.42
CA GLY A 65 10.29 7.09 -28.52
C GLY A 65 11.49 7.64 -29.29
N LEU A 66 11.58 8.97 -29.45
CA LEU A 66 12.74 9.67 -30.04
C LEU A 66 13.76 10.16 -28.98
N GLY A 67 13.73 9.55 -27.79
CA GLY A 67 14.44 10.04 -26.60
C GLY A 67 13.53 10.94 -25.76
N SER A 68 13.29 10.55 -24.51
CA SER A 68 12.46 11.32 -23.59
C SER A 68 12.88 11.16 -22.12
N ALA A 69 12.40 12.08 -21.28
CA ALA A 69 12.60 12.00 -19.84
C ALA A 69 12.04 10.67 -19.29
N TYR A 70 12.91 9.90 -18.64
CA TYR A 70 12.60 8.61 -18.06
C TYR A 70 12.32 8.69 -16.56
N ILE A 71 12.77 9.78 -15.90
CA ILE A 71 12.65 9.94 -14.44
C ILE A 71 11.22 9.78 -13.92
N GLY A 72 10.21 10.24 -14.68
CA GLY A 72 8.81 10.06 -14.29
C GLY A 72 8.29 8.63 -14.41
N VAL A 73 8.84 7.84 -15.34
CA VAL A 73 8.55 6.40 -15.43
C VAL A 73 9.27 5.67 -14.30
N PHE A 74 10.57 5.94 -14.14
CA PHE A 74 11.36 5.35 -13.07
C PHE A 74 10.73 5.60 -11.69
N SER A 75 10.39 6.84 -11.37
CA SER A 75 9.85 7.21 -10.06
C SER A 75 8.46 6.64 -9.78
N TYR A 76 7.63 6.41 -10.80
CA TYR A 76 6.30 5.83 -10.61
C TYR A 76 6.35 4.29 -10.57
N TYR A 77 7.10 3.66 -11.46
CA TYR A 77 7.03 2.22 -11.70
C TYR A 77 8.14 1.40 -11.01
N VAL A 78 9.34 1.98 -10.83
CA VAL A 78 10.56 1.19 -10.55
C VAL A 78 11.32 1.66 -9.31
N SER A 79 11.09 2.86 -8.77
CA SER A 79 11.95 3.46 -7.74
C SER A 79 11.98 2.78 -6.37
N SER A 80 11.12 1.77 -6.12
CA SER A 80 11.23 0.92 -4.94
C SER A 80 12.67 0.41 -4.75
N PRO A 81 13.27 0.56 -3.54
CA PRO A 81 14.57 -0.02 -3.26
C PRO A 81 14.61 -1.55 -3.49
N LEU A 82 13.46 -2.22 -3.37
CA LEU A 82 13.35 -3.65 -3.64
C LEU A 82 13.46 -3.97 -5.14
N SER A 83 13.11 -3.03 -6.01
CA SER A 83 13.30 -3.16 -7.47
C SER A 83 14.77 -3.33 -7.85
N LEU A 84 15.71 -2.81 -7.05
CA LEU A 84 17.14 -2.98 -7.32
C LEU A 84 17.57 -4.46 -7.34
N LEU A 85 16.79 -5.35 -6.71
CA LEU A 85 17.04 -6.79 -6.77
C LEU A 85 16.87 -7.37 -8.18
N THR A 86 16.09 -6.71 -9.06
CA THR A 86 15.94 -7.17 -10.45
C THR A 86 17.22 -6.96 -11.27
N LEU A 87 18.14 -6.10 -10.82
CA LEU A 87 19.47 -5.95 -11.44
C LEU A 87 20.24 -7.28 -11.44
N LEU A 88 19.98 -8.16 -10.48
CA LEU A 88 20.61 -9.47 -10.34
C LEU A 88 20.06 -10.53 -11.33
N VAL A 89 18.90 -10.27 -11.96
CA VAL A 89 18.18 -11.26 -12.77
C VAL A 89 18.34 -10.97 -14.27
N PRO A 90 18.91 -11.84 -15.10
CA PRO A 90 19.05 -11.61 -16.55
C PRO A 90 17.72 -11.18 -17.20
N ASN A 91 17.75 -10.32 -18.22
CA ASN A 91 16.53 -9.77 -18.83
C ASN A 91 15.61 -10.87 -19.39
N ASP A 92 16.18 -11.93 -19.95
CA ASP A 92 15.42 -13.08 -20.47
C ASP A 92 14.63 -13.81 -19.37
N LEU A 93 15.04 -13.65 -18.10
CA LEU A 93 14.42 -14.26 -16.92
C LEU A 93 13.67 -13.22 -16.06
N MET A 94 13.49 -11.99 -16.57
CA MET A 94 12.81 -10.92 -15.83
C MET A 94 11.40 -11.29 -15.35
N PRO A 95 10.56 -12.04 -16.10
CA PRO A 95 9.27 -12.51 -15.59
C PRO A 95 9.39 -13.29 -14.27
N MET A 96 10.40 -14.16 -14.16
CA MET A 96 10.67 -14.91 -12.92
C MET A 96 11.20 -13.98 -11.82
N GLY A 97 12.06 -13.03 -12.18
CA GLY A 97 12.55 -12.00 -11.26
C GLY A 97 11.40 -11.21 -10.62
N LEU A 98 10.42 -10.80 -11.43
CA LEU A 98 9.23 -10.09 -10.95
C LEU A 98 8.33 -10.99 -10.10
N LEU A 99 8.17 -12.27 -10.44
CA LEU A 99 7.46 -13.24 -9.59
C LEU A 99 8.08 -13.32 -8.19
N PHE A 100 9.39 -13.54 -8.10
CA PHE A 100 10.07 -13.62 -6.82
C PHE A 100 10.07 -12.27 -6.06
N LEU A 101 10.13 -11.15 -6.77
CA LEU A 101 9.98 -9.82 -6.17
C LEU A 101 8.58 -9.62 -5.58
N THR A 102 7.52 -10.06 -6.26
CA THR A 102 6.14 -10.03 -5.74
C THR A 102 6.02 -10.89 -4.47
N VAL A 103 6.55 -12.12 -4.49
CA VAL A 103 6.58 -13.01 -3.32
C VAL A 103 7.32 -12.37 -2.14
N LEU A 104 8.47 -11.75 -2.40
CA LEU A 104 9.25 -11.03 -1.40
C LEU A 104 8.44 -9.88 -0.79
N LYS A 105 7.79 -9.05 -1.62
CA LYS A 105 6.99 -7.91 -1.13
C LYS A 105 5.82 -8.35 -0.27
N VAL A 106 5.13 -9.41 -0.66
CA VAL A 106 4.03 -9.99 0.14
C VAL A 106 4.54 -10.56 1.47
N GLY A 107 5.69 -11.24 1.47
CA GLY A 107 6.35 -11.66 2.71
C GLY A 107 6.71 -10.47 3.62
N LEU A 108 7.29 -9.41 3.05
CA LEU A 108 7.64 -8.20 3.79
C LEU A 108 6.41 -7.47 4.35
N ALA A 109 5.27 -7.48 3.66
CA ALA A 109 4.02 -6.94 4.19
C ALA A 109 3.55 -7.71 5.44
N GLY A 110 3.64 -9.04 5.43
CA GLY A 110 3.34 -9.88 6.59
C GLY A 110 4.27 -9.60 7.77
N LEU A 111 5.58 -9.45 7.50
CA LEU A 111 6.56 -9.05 8.49
C LEU A 111 6.25 -7.66 9.08
N ALA A 112 6.00 -6.66 8.25
CA ALA A 112 5.69 -5.30 8.68
C ALA A 112 4.46 -5.26 9.60
N PHE A 113 3.40 -5.98 9.23
CA PHE A 113 2.20 -6.14 10.07
C PHE A 113 2.53 -6.76 11.43
N SER A 114 3.35 -7.81 11.45
CA SER A 114 3.74 -8.49 12.69
C SER A 114 4.56 -7.58 13.62
N VAL A 115 5.46 -6.76 13.05
CA VAL A 115 6.24 -5.77 13.79
C VAL A 115 5.31 -4.74 14.43
N PHE A 116 4.37 -4.20 13.67
CA PHE A 116 3.36 -3.26 14.19
C PHE A 116 2.52 -3.89 15.31
N SER A 117 1.98 -5.08 15.09
CA SER A 117 1.07 -5.76 16.02
C SER A 117 1.75 -6.15 17.34
N VAL A 118 2.99 -6.64 17.30
CA VAL A 118 3.77 -7.00 18.51
C VAL A 118 4.17 -5.77 19.30
N ARG A 119 4.62 -4.71 18.61
CA ARG A 119 5.11 -3.48 19.26
C ARG A 119 3.98 -2.64 19.85
N ARG A 120 2.82 -2.57 19.18
CA ARG A 120 1.67 -1.77 19.61
C ARG A 120 0.78 -2.50 20.61
N ASN A 121 0.35 -3.71 20.26
CA ASN A 121 -0.78 -4.37 20.91
C ASN A 121 -0.37 -5.53 21.82
N HIS A 122 0.90 -5.97 21.75
CA HIS A 122 1.39 -7.16 22.45
C HIS A 122 0.49 -8.39 22.25
N LEU A 123 -0.06 -8.54 21.05
CA LEU A 123 -0.99 -9.63 20.73
C LEU A 123 -0.33 -11.01 20.91
N PRO A 124 -1.12 -12.04 21.23
CA PRO A 124 -0.65 -13.42 21.18
C PRO A 124 -0.02 -13.75 19.82
N HIS A 125 1.02 -14.59 19.83
CA HIS A 125 1.77 -14.92 18.61
C HIS A 125 0.87 -15.51 17.51
N ALA A 126 -0.08 -16.38 17.86
CA ALA A 126 -1.01 -16.97 16.91
C ALA A 126 -1.90 -15.92 16.23
N VAL A 127 -2.45 -14.96 17.00
CA VAL A 127 -3.28 -13.87 16.48
C VAL A 127 -2.47 -12.96 15.57
N THR A 128 -1.23 -12.66 15.96
CA THR A 128 -0.32 -11.86 15.12
C THR A 128 -0.05 -12.57 13.79
N LEU A 129 0.17 -13.88 13.81
CA LEU A 129 0.45 -14.66 12.60
C LEU A 129 -0.78 -14.74 11.67
N LEU A 130 -1.97 -14.97 12.24
CA LEU A 130 -3.22 -14.95 11.48
C LEU A 130 -3.49 -13.58 10.85
N GLY A 131 -3.26 -12.50 11.60
CA GLY A 131 -3.37 -11.13 11.08
C GLY A 131 -2.35 -10.84 9.98
N ALA A 132 -1.10 -11.32 10.12
CA ALA A 132 -0.08 -11.17 9.09
C ALA A 132 -0.48 -11.87 7.78
N LEU A 133 -1.04 -13.09 7.86
CA LEU A 133 -1.56 -13.82 6.71
C LEU A 133 -2.76 -13.09 6.07
N ALA A 134 -3.75 -12.69 6.89
CA ALA A 134 -4.93 -11.96 6.44
C ALA A 134 -4.58 -10.64 5.74
N TYR A 135 -3.59 -9.92 6.25
CA TYR A 135 -3.14 -8.63 5.71
C TYR A 135 -2.34 -8.79 4.42
N SER A 136 -1.35 -9.67 4.41
CA SER A 136 -0.44 -9.84 3.27
C SER A 136 -1.09 -10.57 2.09
N LEU A 137 -1.98 -11.53 2.34
CA LEU A 137 -2.68 -12.33 1.33
C LEU A 137 -4.13 -11.86 1.12
N CYS A 138 -4.42 -10.58 1.36
CA CYS A 138 -5.74 -10.02 1.07
C CYS A 138 -6.01 -9.98 -0.45
N SER A 139 -7.29 -9.85 -0.83
CA SER A 139 -7.70 -9.77 -2.23
C SER A 139 -7.06 -8.61 -2.97
N TRP A 140 -6.75 -7.51 -2.26
CA TRP A 140 -6.03 -6.38 -2.83
C TRP A 140 -4.62 -6.79 -3.28
N SER A 141 -3.86 -7.49 -2.44
CA SER A 141 -2.54 -8.02 -2.82
C SER A 141 -2.62 -8.94 -4.03
N ALA A 142 -3.65 -9.80 -4.08
CA ALA A 142 -3.83 -10.74 -5.19
C ALA A 142 -4.17 -10.00 -6.50
N ALA A 143 -5.19 -9.14 -6.48
CA ALA A 143 -5.67 -8.43 -7.66
C ALA A 143 -4.63 -7.43 -8.20
N TYR A 144 -3.96 -6.70 -7.31
CA TYR A 144 -3.01 -5.65 -7.68
C TYR A 144 -1.54 -6.13 -7.69
N SER A 145 -1.29 -7.45 -7.59
CA SER A 145 0.07 -8.02 -7.72
C SER A 145 0.74 -7.69 -9.06
N MET A 146 -0.07 -7.54 -10.11
CA MET A 146 0.33 -7.04 -11.44
C MET A 146 0.82 -5.59 -11.42
N CYS A 147 0.36 -4.77 -10.47
CA CYS A 147 0.84 -3.42 -10.21
C CYS A 147 1.86 -3.46 -9.07
N ILE A 148 3.00 -4.10 -9.32
CA ILE A 148 4.00 -4.49 -8.31
C ILE A 148 4.54 -3.33 -7.46
N MET A 149 4.51 -2.09 -7.96
CA MET A 149 4.93 -0.89 -7.23
C MET A 149 3.94 -0.46 -6.13
N TRP A 150 2.68 -0.91 -6.20
CA TRP A 150 1.68 -0.59 -5.18
C TRP A 150 1.83 -1.48 -3.94
N LEU A 151 2.38 -2.69 -4.09
CA LEU A 151 2.63 -3.61 -2.97
C LEU A 151 3.55 -3.01 -1.90
N ASP A 152 4.43 -2.06 -2.25
CA ASP A 152 5.24 -1.31 -1.28
C ASP A 152 4.36 -0.61 -0.23
N GLY A 153 3.15 -0.19 -0.60
CA GLY A 153 2.21 0.42 0.33
C GLY A 153 1.81 -0.50 1.47
N LEU A 154 1.66 -1.80 1.22
CA LEU A 154 1.37 -2.79 2.26
C LEU A 154 2.56 -3.00 3.21
N ILE A 155 3.78 -2.81 2.72
CA ILE A 155 4.98 -2.91 3.56
C ILE A 155 5.08 -1.66 4.45
N TRP A 156 4.87 -0.48 3.87
CA TRP A 156 5.11 0.78 4.56
C TRP A 156 3.98 1.17 5.52
N LEU A 157 2.72 0.84 5.22
CA LEU A 157 1.58 1.25 6.05
C LEU A 157 1.73 0.83 7.53
N PRO A 158 2.01 -0.44 7.89
CA PRO A 158 2.17 -0.84 9.30
C PRO A 158 3.33 -0.11 9.99
N LEU A 159 4.41 0.18 9.25
CA LEU A 159 5.58 0.89 9.78
C LEU A 159 5.30 2.38 10.00
N LEU A 160 4.55 3.01 9.09
CA LEU A 160 4.06 4.39 9.23
C LEU A 160 3.13 4.52 10.44
N LEU A 161 2.18 3.59 10.60
CA LEU A 161 1.32 3.57 11.78
C LEU A 161 2.12 3.39 13.06
N LEU A 162 3.12 2.49 13.08
CA LEU A 162 4.00 2.31 14.24
C LEU A 162 4.77 3.59 14.59
N ALA A 163 5.31 4.28 13.58
CA ALA A 163 6.01 5.55 13.77
C ALA A 163 5.08 6.67 14.25
N LEU A 164 3.84 6.70 13.76
CA LEU A 164 2.81 7.63 14.21
C LEU A 164 2.40 7.36 15.67
N GLU A 165 2.26 6.10 16.08
CA GLU A 165 2.04 5.74 17.50
C GLU A 165 3.17 6.27 18.38
N HIS A 166 4.42 6.05 17.98
CA HIS A 166 5.58 6.59 18.69
C HIS A 166 5.54 8.12 18.80
N LEU A 167 5.13 8.80 17.73
CA LEU A 167 4.98 10.25 17.69
C LEU A 167 3.88 10.74 18.64
N MET A 168 2.74 10.03 18.69
CA MET A 168 1.62 10.29 19.59
C MET A 168 2.00 10.09 21.06
N ASP A 169 2.92 9.15 21.34
CA ASP A 169 3.45 8.89 22.68
C ASP A 169 4.53 9.89 23.10
N GLY A 170 4.75 10.97 22.33
CA GLY A 170 5.72 12.01 22.62
C GLY A 170 7.14 11.71 22.11
N GLY A 171 7.36 10.57 21.48
CA GLY A 171 8.62 10.16 20.85
C GLY A 171 9.05 11.09 19.72
N SER A 172 10.29 10.95 19.24
CA SER A 172 10.86 11.86 18.24
C SER A 172 10.17 11.72 16.86
N PRO A 173 10.15 12.76 16.00
CA PRO A 173 9.59 12.68 14.66
C PRO A 173 10.47 11.94 13.65
N ALA A 174 11.71 11.60 14.02
CA ALA A 174 12.68 11.00 13.11
C ALA A 174 12.22 9.66 12.49
N PRO A 175 11.65 8.70 13.24
CA PRO A 175 11.13 7.46 12.65
C PRO A 175 10.00 7.71 11.64
N MET A 176 9.14 8.70 11.91
CA MET A 176 8.05 9.06 10.99
C MET A 176 8.60 9.69 9.71
N CYS A 177 9.56 10.61 9.84
CA CYS A 177 10.26 11.21 8.70
C CYS A 177 10.96 10.16 7.84
N ALA A 178 11.69 9.22 8.47
CA ALA A 178 12.40 8.16 7.76
C ALA A 178 11.45 7.20 7.03
N ALA A 179 10.37 6.78 7.70
CA ALA A 179 9.37 5.90 7.11
C ALA A 179 8.63 6.58 5.95
N LEU A 180 8.25 7.86 6.09
CA LEU A 180 7.64 8.63 5.01
C LEU A 180 8.58 8.82 3.83
N ALA A 181 9.85 9.16 4.07
CA ALA A 181 10.84 9.36 3.01
C ALA A 181 11.06 8.06 2.22
N ALA A 182 11.22 6.94 2.92
CA ALA A 182 11.42 5.64 2.31
C ALA A 182 10.16 5.16 1.56
N CYS A 183 8.97 5.38 2.11
CA CYS A 183 7.70 5.10 1.44
C CYS A 183 7.58 5.91 0.15
N PHE A 184 7.87 7.21 0.22
CA PHE A 184 7.75 8.14 -0.90
C PHE A 184 8.76 7.85 -2.01
N VAL A 185 10.01 7.48 -1.67
CA VAL A 185 10.98 6.96 -2.64
C VAL A 185 10.47 5.65 -3.26
N SER A 186 9.82 4.79 -2.47
CA SER A 186 9.39 3.48 -2.95
C SER A 186 8.20 3.55 -3.90
N THR A 187 7.22 4.40 -3.59
CA THR A 187 5.95 4.53 -4.30
C THR A 187 5.29 5.87 -3.97
N TRP A 188 5.66 6.93 -4.68
CA TRP A 188 5.19 8.28 -4.32
C TRP A 188 3.67 8.43 -4.43
N TYR A 189 3.05 7.72 -5.39
CA TYR A 189 1.61 7.74 -5.62
C TYR A 189 0.83 7.15 -4.44
N ILE A 190 1.18 5.93 -4.00
CA ILE A 190 0.54 5.30 -2.84
C ILE A 190 0.92 6.02 -1.54
N SER A 191 2.10 6.64 -1.47
CA SER A 191 2.52 7.42 -0.30
C SER A 191 1.59 8.60 0.01
N TYR A 192 1.02 9.23 -1.02
CA TYR A 192 -0.01 10.26 -0.84
C TYR A 192 -1.22 9.70 -0.08
N MET A 193 -1.72 8.54 -0.51
CA MET A 193 -2.84 7.85 0.14
C MET A 193 -2.47 7.42 1.57
N LEU A 194 -1.28 6.84 1.78
CA LEU A 194 -0.85 6.44 3.12
C LEU A 194 -0.68 7.63 4.07
N GLY A 195 -0.22 8.78 3.57
CA GLY A 195 -0.16 10.03 4.32
C GLY A 195 -1.55 10.50 4.76
N GLY A 196 -2.53 10.48 3.85
CA GLY A 196 -3.93 10.75 4.18
C GLY A 196 -4.50 9.78 5.22
N PHE A 197 -4.22 8.49 5.07
CA PHE A 197 -4.63 7.48 6.04
C PHE A 197 -3.98 7.69 7.42
N CYS A 198 -2.73 8.14 7.49
CA CYS A 198 -2.08 8.50 8.76
C CYS A 198 -2.82 9.63 9.48
N VAL A 199 -3.39 10.60 8.75
CA VAL A 199 -4.23 11.66 9.35
C VAL A 199 -5.53 11.07 9.89
N LEU A 200 -6.20 10.20 9.14
CA LEU A 200 -7.41 9.50 9.62
C LEU A 200 -7.12 8.64 10.85
N TRP A 201 -5.99 7.94 10.87
CA TRP A 201 -5.53 7.16 12.01
C TRP A 201 -5.27 8.03 13.23
N LEU A 202 -4.63 9.20 13.06
CA LEU A 202 -4.42 10.18 14.13
C LEU A 202 -5.75 10.65 14.72
N VAL A 203 -6.76 10.93 13.89
CA VAL A 203 -8.11 11.31 14.36
C VAL A 203 -8.74 10.16 15.14
N TYR A 204 -8.76 8.95 14.59
CA TYR A 204 -9.27 7.75 15.26
C TYR A 204 -8.62 7.54 16.63
N ARG A 205 -7.28 7.58 16.69
CA ARG A 205 -6.54 7.38 17.94
C ARG A 205 -6.67 8.54 18.91
N GLY A 206 -6.74 9.77 18.40
CA GLY A 206 -6.96 10.96 19.22
C GLY A 206 -8.30 10.91 19.93
N ILE A 207 -9.36 10.55 19.21
CA ILE A 207 -10.69 10.32 19.81
C ILE A 207 -10.63 9.14 20.77
N SER A 208 -10.11 7.98 20.36
CA SER A 208 -10.09 6.76 21.19
C SER A 208 -9.34 6.95 22.51
N ARG A 209 -8.20 7.65 22.50
CA ARG A 209 -7.39 7.97 23.69
C ARG A 209 -7.92 9.15 24.49
N GLY A 210 -8.89 9.90 23.96
CA GLY A 210 -9.40 11.12 24.58
C GLY A 210 -8.38 12.26 24.65
N LEU A 211 -7.53 12.39 23.63
CA LEU A 211 -6.59 13.51 23.54
C LEU A 211 -7.35 14.84 23.50
N SER A 212 -6.80 15.85 24.17
CA SER A 212 -7.30 17.22 24.03
C SER A 212 -7.04 17.72 22.60
N ALA A 213 -7.85 18.67 22.12
CA ALA A 213 -7.68 19.25 20.79
C ALA A 213 -6.29 19.88 20.61
N GLN A 214 -5.74 20.50 21.66
CA GLN A 214 -4.39 21.07 21.66
C GLN A 214 -3.31 19.99 21.50
N ALA A 215 -3.44 18.86 22.22
CA ALA A 215 -2.51 17.74 22.09
C ALA A 215 -2.60 17.10 20.70
N GLY A 216 -3.81 16.92 20.17
CA GLY A 216 -4.05 16.42 18.82
C GLY A 216 -3.43 17.32 17.75
N LEU A 217 -3.64 18.64 17.83
CA LEU A 217 -3.04 19.62 16.94
C LEU A 217 -1.52 19.60 17.01
N LYS A 218 -0.94 19.48 18.22
CA LYS A 218 0.51 19.37 18.39
C LYS A 218 1.08 18.14 17.67
N VAL A 219 0.42 16.98 17.78
CA VAL A 219 0.86 15.78 17.05
C VAL A 219 0.69 15.96 15.55
N PHE A 220 -0.44 16.55 15.11
CA PHE A 220 -0.68 16.83 13.69
C PHE A 220 0.41 17.73 13.09
N LEU A 221 0.80 18.81 13.77
CA LEU A 221 1.88 19.69 13.31
C LEU A 221 3.24 18.96 13.25
N ARG A 222 3.50 18.04 14.18
CA ARG A 222 4.72 17.19 14.15
C ARG A 222 4.68 16.16 13.02
N LEU A 223 3.50 15.66 12.67
CA LEU A 223 3.30 14.81 11.50
C LEU A 223 3.55 15.60 10.21
N CYS A 224 3.00 16.82 10.10
CA CYS A 224 3.25 17.71 8.97
C CYS A 224 4.73 18.05 8.84
N SER A 225 5.42 18.35 9.94
CA SER A 225 6.86 18.64 9.89
C SER A 225 7.67 17.41 9.45
N ALA A 226 7.34 16.22 9.94
CA ALA A 226 7.96 14.98 9.49
C ALA A 226 7.72 14.73 7.98
N ALA A 227 6.52 15.04 7.47
CA ALA A 227 6.20 14.95 6.05
C ALA A 227 7.00 15.94 5.19
N VAL A 228 7.14 17.20 5.63
CA VAL A 228 7.97 18.20 4.94
C VAL A 228 9.43 17.74 4.87
N TRP A 229 10.00 17.28 5.99
CA TRP A 229 11.37 16.76 6.00
C TRP A 229 11.55 15.52 5.14
N ALA A 230 10.56 14.63 5.09
CA ALA A 230 10.57 13.48 4.20
C ALA A 230 10.56 13.88 2.72
N LEU A 231 9.74 14.87 2.34
CA LEU A 231 9.71 15.41 0.98
C LEU A 231 11.03 16.09 0.61
N CYS A 232 11.66 16.83 1.54
CA CYS A 232 12.99 17.39 1.33
C CYS A 232 14.05 16.29 1.13
N ALA A 233 14.01 15.23 1.93
CA ALA A 233 14.94 14.11 1.82
C ALA A 233 14.78 13.34 0.49
N ALA A 234 13.57 13.29 -0.05
CA ALA A 234 13.27 12.64 -1.34
C ALA A 234 13.27 13.60 -2.54
N ALA A 235 13.67 14.87 -2.36
CA ALA A 235 13.59 15.92 -3.39
C ALA A 235 14.35 15.58 -4.67
N TRP A 236 15.46 14.84 -4.55
CA TRP A 236 16.25 14.37 -5.68
C TRP A 236 15.44 13.49 -6.66
N LEU A 237 14.37 12.83 -6.20
CA LEU A 237 13.53 11.95 -7.01
C LEU A 237 12.26 12.65 -7.51
N TRP A 238 11.50 13.30 -6.61
CA TRP A 238 10.19 13.84 -7.00
C TRP A 238 10.26 15.18 -7.72
N LEU A 239 11.25 16.02 -7.42
CA LEU A 239 11.37 17.31 -8.08
C LEU A 239 11.60 17.17 -9.59
N PRO A 240 12.56 16.36 -10.08
CA PRO A 240 12.70 16.14 -11.53
C PRO A 240 11.51 15.39 -12.13
N THR A 241 10.85 14.51 -11.36
CA THR A 241 9.59 13.86 -11.77
C THR A 241 8.49 14.89 -12.04
N LEU A 242 8.28 15.83 -11.12
CA LEU A 242 7.27 16.87 -11.25
C LEU A 242 7.55 17.77 -12.46
N LEU A 243 8.81 18.14 -12.68
CA LEU A 243 9.22 18.93 -13.85
C LEU A 243 8.98 18.16 -15.16
N ALA A 244 9.28 16.86 -15.20
CA ALA A 244 9.01 16.02 -16.37
C ALA A 244 7.50 15.91 -16.64
N MET A 245 6.68 15.72 -15.61
CA MET A 245 5.22 15.61 -15.75
C MET A 245 4.56 16.91 -16.21
N THR A 246 4.99 18.06 -15.68
CA THR A 246 4.45 19.37 -16.09
C THR A 246 4.83 19.72 -17.52
N SER A 247 6.02 19.31 -17.98
CA SER A 247 6.47 19.50 -19.37
C SER A 247 5.69 18.66 -20.39
N GLY A 248 5.16 17.50 -19.98
CA GLY A 248 4.44 16.54 -20.83
C GLY A 248 3.01 16.92 -21.21
N LYS A 249 2.59 18.19 -21.00
CA LYS A 249 1.20 18.67 -21.06
C LYS A 249 0.28 17.89 -20.10
N LEU A 250 0.08 18.44 -18.90
CA LEU A 250 -0.99 18.08 -17.96
C LEU A 250 -2.39 18.46 -18.51
N ASN A 251 -2.70 18.13 -19.77
CA ASN A 251 -4.03 18.28 -20.35
C ASN A 251 -4.91 17.08 -19.96
N TYR A 252 -4.97 16.78 -18.67
CA TYR A 252 -6.05 15.95 -18.15
C TYR A 252 -7.27 16.86 -18.10
N GLY A 253 -8.30 16.53 -18.88
CA GLY A 253 -9.56 17.29 -18.87
C GLY A 253 -10.13 17.41 -17.45
N ALA A 254 -11.03 18.37 -17.23
CA ALA A 254 -11.67 18.55 -15.93
C ALA A 254 -12.28 17.21 -15.45
N PRO A 255 -12.02 16.79 -14.20
CA PRO A 255 -12.57 15.54 -13.69
C PRO A 255 -14.09 15.55 -13.77
N ASP A 256 -14.65 14.50 -14.39
CA ASP A 256 -16.09 14.35 -14.54
C ASP A 256 -16.72 13.97 -13.19
N TYR A 257 -17.66 14.79 -12.69
CA TYR A 257 -18.43 14.55 -11.45
C TYR A 257 -19.92 14.26 -11.73
N THR A 258 -20.29 13.88 -12.95
CA THR A 258 -21.68 13.58 -13.32
C THR A 258 -22.29 12.46 -12.48
N GLN A 259 -21.51 11.44 -12.13
CA GLN A 259 -21.94 10.39 -11.20
C GLN A 259 -21.46 10.66 -9.78
N LEU A 260 -22.41 10.66 -8.83
CA LEU A 260 -22.12 10.85 -7.41
C LEU A 260 -21.51 9.60 -6.76
N THR A 261 -21.91 8.41 -7.23
CA THR A 261 -21.54 7.12 -6.63
C THR A 261 -20.83 6.23 -7.64
N ASN A 262 -19.76 5.56 -7.22
CA ASN A 262 -18.98 4.66 -8.09
C ASN A 262 -19.69 3.33 -8.38
N PHE A 263 -20.45 2.81 -7.42
CA PHE A 263 -21.15 1.53 -7.53
C PHE A 263 -22.35 1.45 -6.56
N PRO A 264 -23.27 0.48 -6.74
CA PRO A 264 -24.36 0.26 -5.78
C PRO A 264 -23.83 -0.24 -4.43
N LEU A 265 -24.09 0.51 -3.35
CA LEU A 265 -23.48 0.28 -2.02
C LEU A 265 -23.63 -1.14 -1.48
N LEU A 266 -24.80 -1.79 -1.67
CA LEU A 266 -25.03 -3.15 -1.18
C LEU A 266 -24.15 -4.20 -1.85
N GLN A 267 -23.61 -3.93 -3.04
CA GLN A 267 -22.69 -4.85 -3.70
C GLN A 267 -21.32 -4.89 -3.01
N LEU A 268 -20.95 -3.86 -2.25
CA LEU A 268 -19.73 -3.82 -1.46
C LEU A 268 -19.66 -4.95 -0.42
N LEU A 269 -20.82 -5.38 0.11
CA LEU A 269 -20.89 -6.49 1.07
C LEU A 269 -20.41 -7.81 0.46
N ARG A 270 -20.52 -7.97 -0.85
CA ARG A 270 -19.98 -9.16 -1.54
C ARG A 270 -18.47 -9.18 -1.43
N GLN A 271 -17.79 -8.03 -1.51
CA GLN A 271 -16.33 -7.93 -1.43
C GLN A 271 -15.75 -8.29 -0.05
N LEU A 272 -16.59 -8.59 0.95
CA LEU A 272 -16.19 -9.17 2.23
C LEU A 272 -16.17 -10.70 2.22
N LEU A 273 -16.52 -11.34 1.11
CA LEU A 273 -16.54 -12.79 0.92
C LEU A 273 -15.40 -13.24 -0.03
N PRO A 274 -14.91 -14.48 0.13
CA PRO A 274 -13.89 -15.03 -0.78
C PRO A 274 -14.44 -15.22 -2.20
N GLY A 275 -13.55 -15.17 -3.19
CA GLY A 275 -13.85 -15.55 -4.58
C GLY A 275 -14.67 -14.55 -5.39
N GLN A 276 -14.77 -13.29 -4.96
CA GLN A 276 -15.60 -12.26 -5.61
C GLN A 276 -14.83 -11.42 -6.65
N TYR A 277 -14.04 -12.08 -7.49
CA TYR A 277 -13.34 -11.40 -8.59
C TYR A 277 -14.32 -11.02 -9.70
N GLN A 278 -14.32 -9.75 -10.11
CA GLN A 278 -15.23 -9.22 -11.14
C GLN A 278 -14.49 -8.59 -12.33
N GLY A 279 -13.20 -8.91 -12.50
CA GLY A 279 -12.35 -8.24 -13.48
C GLY A 279 -11.79 -6.91 -12.98
N LEU A 280 -11.02 -6.26 -13.83
CA LEU A 280 -10.46 -4.92 -13.62
C LEU A 280 -11.13 -4.00 -14.63
N SER A 281 -11.85 -2.99 -14.15
CA SER A 281 -12.53 -1.99 -14.97
C SER A 281 -12.91 -0.80 -14.10
N ASN A 282 -13.27 0.33 -14.73
CA ASN A 282 -13.73 1.53 -14.03
C ASN A 282 -15.01 1.34 -13.20
N ILE A 283 -15.74 0.24 -13.42
CA ILE A 283 -17.01 -0.10 -12.74
C ILE A 283 -16.80 -1.33 -11.84
N ALA A 284 -15.57 -1.85 -11.74
CA ALA A 284 -15.26 -2.97 -10.87
C ALA A 284 -15.46 -2.57 -9.39
N LEU A 285 -15.85 -3.54 -8.57
CA LEU A 285 -15.93 -3.33 -7.13
C LEU A 285 -14.52 -3.38 -6.51
N PRO A 286 -14.27 -2.59 -5.44
CA PRO A 286 -12.98 -2.59 -4.77
C PRO A 286 -12.72 -3.93 -4.06
N PHE A 287 -11.47 -4.39 -4.09
CA PHE A 287 -11.06 -5.66 -3.49
C PHE A 287 -10.82 -5.52 -1.98
N LEU A 288 -11.81 -5.91 -1.15
CA LEU A 288 -11.77 -5.70 0.31
C LEU A 288 -11.52 -6.96 1.16
N PHE A 289 -11.56 -8.15 0.56
CA PHE A 289 -11.50 -9.39 1.30
C PHE A 289 -10.11 -9.61 1.93
N CYS A 290 -10.06 -9.72 3.25
CA CYS A 290 -8.86 -10.02 4.02
C CYS A 290 -9.12 -11.16 5.02
N GLY A 291 -9.91 -12.16 4.60
CA GLY A 291 -10.36 -13.27 5.44
C GLY A 291 -11.66 -12.96 6.19
N VAL A 292 -12.52 -13.97 6.35
CA VAL A 292 -13.85 -13.85 6.99
C VAL A 292 -13.75 -13.45 8.47
N LEU A 293 -12.66 -13.82 9.14
CA LEU A 293 -12.45 -13.47 10.54
C LEU A 293 -12.29 -11.96 10.75
N THR A 294 -11.72 -11.23 9.79
CA THR A 294 -11.47 -9.78 9.94
C THR A 294 -12.74 -8.95 10.11
N PRO A 295 -13.76 -9.02 9.21
CA PRO A 295 -15.02 -8.30 9.41
C PRO A 295 -15.79 -8.82 10.63
N LEU A 296 -15.72 -10.11 10.96
CA LEU A 296 -16.34 -10.65 12.18
C LEU A 296 -15.73 -10.05 13.44
N LEU A 297 -14.39 -10.01 13.52
CA LEU A 297 -13.69 -9.39 14.65
C LEU A 297 -13.96 -7.89 14.74
N PHE A 298 -14.11 -7.21 13.61
CA PHE A 298 -14.50 -5.80 13.59
C PHE A 298 -15.92 -5.59 14.14
N LEU A 299 -16.90 -6.41 13.73
CA LEU A 299 -18.25 -6.37 14.30
C LEU A 299 -18.25 -6.68 15.79
N LEU A 300 -17.49 -7.69 16.22
CA LEU A 300 -17.33 -8.01 17.65
C LEU A 300 -16.72 -6.83 18.41
N HIS A 301 -15.69 -6.17 17.87
CA HIS A 301 -15.12 -4.96 18.45
C HIS A 301 -16.19 -3.88 18.65
N LEU A 302 -17.04 -3.64 17.66
CA LEU A 302 -18.12 -2.65 17.74
C LEU A 302 -19.24 -3.03 18.69
N LEU A 303 -19.41 -4.29 19.05
CA LEU A 303 -20.51 -4.76 19.92
C LEU A 303 -20.06 -5.06 21.35
N THR A 304 -18.77 -5.28 21.57
CA THR A 304 -18.23 -5.69 22.87
C THR A 304 -18.34 -4.57 23.92
N PRO A 305 -19.09 -4.77 25.02
CA PRO A 305 -19.27 -3.73 26.05
C PRO A 305 -18.00 -3.40 26.85
N SER A 306 -17.04 -4.33 26.92
CA SER A 306 -15.76 -4.08 27.62
C SER A 306 -14.86 -3.08 26.91
N ILE A 307 -15.13 -2.77 25.64
CA ILE A 307 -14.40 -1.76 24.87
C ILE A 307 -15.11 -0.41 25.05
N PRO A 308 -14.39 0.66 25.43
CA PRO A 308 -14.99 1.97 25.65
C PRO A 308 -15.82 2.44 24.45
N LEU A 309 -17.01 3.00 24.70
CA LEU A 309 -17.91 3.48 23.65
C LEU A 309 -17.21 4.47 22.70
N ARG A 310 -16.37 5.34 23.23
CA ARG A 310 -15.58 6.30 22.46
C ARG A 310 -14.66 5.64 21.43
N GLU A 311 -13.99 4.54 21.80
CA GLU A 311 -13.13 3.78 20.90
C GLU A 311 -13.96 3.07 19.82
N ARG A 312 -15.08 2.46 20.21
CA ARG A 312 -16.02 1.80 19.28
C ARG A 312 -16.59 2.78 18.25
N LEU A 313 -17.05 3.95 18.70
CA LEU A 313 -17.58 5.00 17.81
C LEU A 313 -16.49 5.58 16.91
N ALA A 314 -15.27 5.77 17.41
CA ALA A 314 -14.15 6.21 16.59
C ALA A 314 -13.78 5.17 15.52
N GLY A 315 -13.75 3.88 15.88
CA GLY A 315 -13.49 2.79 14.94
C GLY A 315 -14.58 2.64 13.88
N GLY A 316 -15.85 2.72 14.29
CA GLY A 316 -16.99 2.74 13.38
C GLY A 316 -16.99 3.96 12.45
N GLY A 317 -16.64 5.14 12.97
CA GLY A 317 -16.49 6.37 12.19
C GLY A 317 -15.37 6.28 11.16
N LEU A 318 -14.21 5.72 11.53
CA LEU A 318 -13.12 5.47 10.58
C LEU A 318 -13.56 4.53 9.45
N ALA A 319 -14.20 3.41 9.78
CA ALA A 319 -14.71 2.48 8.78
C ALA A 319 -15.76 3.13 7.86
N LEU A 320 -16.66 3.96 8.43
CA LEU A 320 -17.64 4.71 7.65
C LEU A 320 -16.95 5.68 6.66
N VAL A 321 -15.94 6.42 7.09
CA VAL A 321 -15.17 7.32 6.21
C VAL A 321 -14.50 6.56 5.07
N LEU A 322 -13.95 5.38 5.32
CA LEU A 322 -13.34 4.54 4.29
C LEU A 322 -14.39 3.99 3.31
N VAL A 323 -15.54 3.53 3.80
CA VAL A 323 -16.65 3.07 2.94
C VAL A 323 -17.18 4.23 2.08
N LEU A 324 -17.39 5.41 2.67
CA LEU A 324 -17.80 6.60 1.93
C LEU A 324 -16.75 7.02 0.90
N SER A 325 -15.46 6.84 1.21
CA SER A 325 -14.37 7.14 0.30
C SER A 325 -14.37 6.26 -0.94
N LEU A 326 -14.73 4.98 -0.80
CA LEU A 326 -14.86 4.07 -1.94
C LEU A 326 -16.16 4.30 -2.73
N TRP A 327 -17.24 4.66 -2.02
CA TRP A 327 -18.57 4.74 -2.59
C TRP A 327 -18.86 6.07 -3.29
N LEU A 328 -18.49 7.20 -2.69
CA LEU A 328 -18.73 8.54 -3.22
C LEU A 328 -17.61 8.93 -4.18
N ALA A 329 -17.94 9.11 -5.46
CA ALA A 329 -16.99 9.44 -6.52
C ALA A 329 -16.13 10.69 -6.23
N PRO A 330 -16.65 11.76 -5.58
CA PRO A 330 -15.80 12.89 -5.22
C PRO A 330 -14.73 12.54 -4.18
N LEU A 331 -15.05 11.70 -3.19
CA LEU A 331 -14.10 11.29 -2.16
C LEU A 331 -13.06 10.33 -2.73
N ASP A 332 -13.49 9.41 -3.58
CA ASP A 332 -12.60 8.50 -4.30
C ASP A 332 -11.56 9.26 -5.14
N LYS A 333 -12.00 10.27 -5.89
CA LYS A 333 -11.09 11.14 -6.66
C LYS A 333 -10.09 11.86 -5.78
N ILE A 334 -10.43 12.25 -4.56
CA ILE A 334 -9.46 12.87 -3.63
C ILE A 334 -8.29 11.92 -3.39
N TRP A 335 -8.54 10.63 -3.14
CA TRP A 335 -7.48 9.61 -2.99
C TRP A 335 -6.62 9.46 -4.24
N HIS A 336 -7.20 9.74 -5.41
CA HIS A 336 -6.57 9.65 -6.72
C HIS A 336 -6.05 11.01 -7.26
N LEU A 337 -5.66 11.94 -6.37
CA LEU A 337 -5.13 13.27 -6.73
C LEU A 337 -6.10 14.09 -7.60
N PHE A 338 -7.40 13.98 -7.30
CA PHE A 338 -8.51 14.61 -8.00
C PHE A 338 -8.69 14.14 -9.45
N LEU A 339 -8.08 13.02 -9.83
CA LEU A 339 -8.22 12.39 -11.14
C LEU A 339 -9.10 11.14 -11.04
N TYR A 340 -9.72 10.79 -12.17
CA TYR A 340 -10.48 9.55 -12.25
C TYR A 340 -9.51 8.35 -12.34
N PRO A 341 -9.63 7.33 -11.48
CA PRO A 341 -8.80 6.14 -11.57
C PRO A 341 -9.04 5.40 -12.89
N ASN A 342 -7.97 5.09 -13.61
CA ASN A 342 -8.06 4.21 -14.76
C ASN A 342 -8.05 2.76 -14.30
N TRP A 343 -9.19 2.09 -14.37
CA TRP A 343 -9.40 0.64 -14.23
C TRP A 343 -9.18 0.05 -12.83
N PHE A 344 -8.76 0.88 -11.88
CA PHE A 344 -8.32 0.47 -10.55
C PHE A 344 -9.02 1.32 -9.47
N PRO A 345 -10.29 1.01 -9.17
CA PRO A 345 -11.08 1.72 -8.16
C PRO A 345 -10.77 1.32 -6.72
#